data_AF-A0A2M7WSW8-F1
#
_entry.id   AF-A0A2M7WSW8-F1
#
_cell.length_a   1.000
_cell.length_b   1.000
_cell.length_c   1.000
_cell.angle_alpha   90.00
_cell.angle_beta   90.00
_cell.angle_gamma   90.00
#
_symmetry.space_group_name_H-M   'P 1'
#
loop_
_entity.id
_entity.type
_entity.pdbx_description
1 polymer ?
#
loop_
_entity_poly.entity_id
_entity_poly.type
_entity_poly.pdbx_seq_one_letter_code
_entity_poly.pdbx_strand_id
1 'polypeptide(L)'
;MINITTREKIMFGVYVLYTIRKLKTPLVTESLVFLILATSLFYFVSVPSFFSNMFESGNFGSYFIMAFSHTDFLVQSALILAFVTVLLFVRNFTLHAILKNRLA
;
A
#
# COMPACT_ATOMS: atom_id res chain seq x y z
N MET A 1 2.54 8.55 -39.16
CA MET A 1 2.17 9.80 -38.46
C MET A 1 0.68 9.68 -38.11
N ILE A 2 0.36 9.35 -36.86
CA ILE A 2 -1.04 9.08 -36.46
C ILE A 2 -1.75 10.43 -36.35
N ASN A 3 -2.69 10.69 -37.27
CA ASN A 3 -3.49 11.93 -37.27
C ASN A 3 -4.61 11.77 -36.24
N ILE A 4 -4.31 12.08 -34.98
CA ILE A 4 -5.27 11.99 -33.88
C ILE A 4 -6.39 13.00 -34.15
N THR A 5 -7.57 12.49 -34.47
CA THR A 5 -8.75 13.31 -34.75
C THR A 5 -9.17 14.08 -33.50
N THR A 6 -9.79 15.26 -33.67
CA THR A 6 -10.23 16.13 -32.56
C THR A 6 -11.11 15.37 -31.55
N ARG A 7 -11.87 14.37 -32.02
CA ARG A 7 -12.70 13.48 -31.20
C ARG A 7 -11.88 12.59 -30.27
N GLU A 8 -10.76 12.03 -30.74
CA GLU A 8 -9.87 11.18 -29.93
C GLU A 8 -9.15 11.98 -28.84
N LYS A 9 -8.75 13.23 -29.13
CA LYS A 9 -8.18 14.14 -28.12
C LYS A 9 -9.18 14.45 -27.00
N ILE A 10 -10.43 14.73 -27.35
CA ILE A 10 -11.50 14.99 -26.38
C ILE A 10 -11.77 13.73 -25.55
N MET A 11 -11.87 12.56 -26.19
CA MET A 11 -12.06 11.30 -25.48
C MET A 11 -10.90 10.99 -24.52
N PHE A 12 -9.65 11.21 -24.93
CA PHE A 12 -8.50 11.05 -24.05
C PHE A 12 -8.58 11.98 -22.84
N GLY A 13 -8.93 13.26 -23.04
CA GLY A 13 -9.12 14.22 -21.94
C GLY A 13 -10.22 13.79 -20.96
N VAL A 14 -11.34 13.27 -21.45
CA VAL A 14 -12.42 12.72 -20.62
C VAL A 14 -11.97 11.48 -19.85
N TYR A 15 -11.24 10.57 -20.50
CA TYR A 15 -10.68 9.39 -19.86
C TYR A 15 -9.67 9.76 -18.77
N VAL A 16 -8.79 10.72 -19.02
CA VAL A 16 -7.82 11.20 -18.02
C VAL A 16 -8.55 11.85 -16.84
N LEU A 17 -9.53 12.72 -17.08
CA LEU A 17 -10.33 13.33 -16.02
C LEU A 17 -11.12 12.30 -15.20
N TYR A 18 -11.74 11.32 -15.87
CA TYR A 18 -12.44 10.23 -15.22
C TYR A 18 -11.47 9.37 -14.38
N THR A 19 -10.30 9.08 -14.92
CA THR A 19 -9.24 8.32 -14.23
C THR A 19 -8.74 9.07 -13.01
N ILE A 20 -8.45 10.38 -13.12
CA ILE A 20 -8.05 11.24 -11.98
C ILE A 20 -9.15 11.28 -10.91
N ARG A 21 -10.42 11.43 -11.31
CA ARG A 21 -11.56 11.40 -10.37
C ARG A 21 -11.70 10.04 -9.68
N LYS A 22 -11.42 8.95 -10.38
CA LYS A 22 -11.49 7.59 -9.84
C LYS A 22 -10.27 7.26 -8.96
N LEU A 23 -9.10 7.81 -9.27
CA LEU A 23 -7.88 7.75 -8.43
C LEU A 23 -8.03 8.44 -7.08
N LYS A 24 -8.91 9.45 -6.98
CA LYS A 24 -9.30 10.05 -5.69
C LYS A 24 -10.08 9.12 -4.77
N THR A 25 -10.45 7.91 -5.21
CA THR A 25 -11.00 6.94 -4.26
C THR A 25 -9.92 6.54 -3.25
N PRO A 26 -10.25 6.51 -1.95
CA PRO A 26 -9.29 6.24 -0.89
C PRO A 26 -8.55 4.91 -1.10
N LEU A 27 -9.25 3.93 -1.68
CA LEU A 27 -8.72 2.59 -1.97
C LEU A 27 -7.53 2.60 -2.94
N VAL A 28 -7.58 3.40 -4.02
CA VAL A 28 -6.48 3.47 -5.00
C VAL A 28 -5.28 4.21 -4.41
N THR A 29 -5.53 5.28 -3.65
CA THR A 29 -4.46 6.06 -3.02
C THR A 29 -3.75 5.23 -1.94
N GLU A 30 -4.51 4.54 -1.08
CA GLU A 30 -3.97 3.66 -0.04
C GLU A 30 -3.20 2.48 -0.65
N SER A 31 -3.67 1.90 -1.76
CA SER A 31 -2.96 0.83 -2.46
C SER A 31 -1.62 1.30 -3.03
N LEU A 32 -1.55 2.51 -3.59
CA LEU A 32 -0.31 3.10 -4.09
C LEU A 32 0.68 3.39 -2.97
N VAL A 33 0.21 3.98 -1.87
CA VAL A 33 1.05 4.25 -0.69
C VAL A 33 1.58 2.94 -0.11
N PHE A 34 0.73 1.92 0.04
CA PHE A 34 1.16 0.60 0.50
C PHE A 34 2.20 -0.02 -0.42
N LEU A 35 2.02 0.07 -1.74
CA LEU A 35 2.98 -0.48 -2.71
C LEU A 35 4.34 0.22 -2.64
N ILE A 36 4.36 1.55 -2.51
CA ILE A 36 5.61 2.32 -2.34
C ILE A 36 6.31 1.96 -1.02
N LEU A 37 5.56 1.82 0.07
CA LEU A 37 6.11 1.42 1.37
C LEU A 37 6.65 -0.02 1.32
N ALA A 38 5.94 -0.94 0.69
CA ALA A 38 6.37 -2.32 0.53
C ALA A 38 7.67 -2.40 -0.28
N THR A 39 7.75 -1.74 -1.44
CA THR A 39 8.97 -1.74 -2.28
C THR A 39 10.15 -1.09 -1.56
N SER A 40 9.91 -0.01 -0.82
CA SER A 40 10.93 0.61 0.03
C SER A 40 11.44 -0.36 1.10
N LEU A 41 10.54 -1.03 1.83
CA LEU A 41 10.93 -1.99 2.86
C LEU A 41 11.68 -3.21 2.29
N PHE A 42 11.28 -3.71 1.12
CA PHE A 42 11.99 -4.81 0.43
C PHE A 42 13.42 -4.44 0.02
N TYR A 43 13.70 -3.16 -0.22
CA TYR A 43 15.06 -2.69 -0.51
C TYR A 43 15.96 -2.71 0.73
N PHE A 44 15.42 -2.32 1.90
CA PHE A 44 16.20 -2.22 3.13
C PHE A 44 16.24 -3.51 3.95
N VAL A 45 15.23 -4.39 3.79
CA VAL A 45 15.07 -5.59 4.60
C VAL A 45 15.01 -6.82 3.71
N SER A 46 15.96 -7.73 3.89
CA SER A 46 15.89 -9.07 3.30
C SER A 46 14.80 -9.88 3.99
N VAL A 47 13.64 -9.98 3.33
CA VAL A 47 12.48 -10.71 3.82
C VAL A 47 12.79 -12.20 4.09
N PRO A 48 13.47 -12.95 3.20
CA PRO A 48 13.80 -14.35 3.46
C PRO A 48 14.68 -14.55 4.69
N SER A 49 15.70 -13.71 4.87
CA SER A 49 16.61 -13.78 6.02
C SER A 49 15.91 -13.40 7.32
N PHE A 50 15.00 -12.43 7.27
CA PHE A 50 14.17 -12.09 8.42
C PHE A 50 13.32 -13.28 8.86
N PHE A 51 12.67 -13.96 7.92
CA PHE A 51 11.83 -15.13 8.23
C PHE A 51 12.64 -16.34 8.71
N SER A 52 13.82 -16.62 8.13
CA SER A 52 14.68 -17.72 8.60
C SER A 52 15.12 -17.51 10.03
N ASN A 53 15.63 -16.31 10.35
CA ASN A 53 16.10 -15.97 11.69
C ASN A 53 14.95 -15.93 12.70
N MET A 54 13.77 -15.47 12.29
CA MET A 54 12.59 -15.47 13.14
C MET A 54 12.13 -16.90 13.47
N PHE A 55 12.16 -17.80 12.49
CA PHE A 55 11.84 -19.22 12.68
C PHE A 55 12.86 -19.93 13.57
N GLU A 56 14.15 -19.65 13.38
CA GLU A 56 15.24 -20.16 14.22
C GLU A 56 15.14 -19.68 15.67
N SER A 57 14.67 -18.44 15.91
CA SER A 57 14.58 -17.89 17.27
C SER A 57 13.53 -18.60 18.15
N GLY A 58 12.54 -19.28 17.55
CA GLY A 58 11.43 -19.94 18.26
C GLY A 58 10.46 -19.00 19.00
N ASN A 59 10.83 -17.74 19.23
CA ASN A 59 10.02 -16.72 19.89
C ASN A 59 9.86 -15.49 19.00
N PHE A 60 8.81 -15.53 18.17
CA PHE A 60 8.46 -14.52 17.18
C PHE A 60 8.38 -13.10 17.77
N GLY A 61 7.76 -12.95 18.95
CA GLY A 61 7.52 -11.65 19.55
C GLY A 61 8.80 -10.97 20.03
N SER A 62 9.63 -11.71 20.78
CA SER A 62 10.90 -11.15 21.28
C SER A 62 11.87 -10.85 20.15
N TYR A 63 11.96 -11.73 19.14
CA TYR A 63 12.81 -11.51 17.98
C TYR A 63 12.37 -10.30 17.17
N PHE A 64 11.06 -10.14 16.94
CA PHE A 64 10.52 -8.98 16.23
C PHE A 64 10.87 -7.67 16.94
N ILE A 65 10.64 -7.59 18.25
CA ILE A 65 10.93 -6.38 19.03
C ILE A 65 12.44 -6.08 19.01
N MET A 66 13.27 -7.10 19.15
CA MET A 66 14.74 -6.95 19.11
C MET A 66 15.22 -6.50 17.72
N ALA A 67 14.74 -7.11 16.65
CA ALA A 67 15.08 -6.73 15.28
C ALA A 67 14.58 -5.32 14.94
N PHE A 68 13.37 -4.98 15.38
CA PHE A 68 12.81 -3.64 15.22
C PHE A 68 13.64 -2.58 15.96
N SER A 69 14.00 -2.82 17.23
CA SER A 69 14.77 -1.84 18.01
C SER A 69 16.20 -1.63 17.49
N HIS A 70 16.76 -2.60 16.75
CA HIS A 70 18.11 -2.57 16.20
C HIS A 70 18.16 -2.19 14.70
N THR A 71 17.03 -1.82 14.09
CA THR A 71 17.02 -1.31 12.70
C THR A 71 17.13 0.22 12.66
N ASP A 72 17.54 0.73 11.50
CA ASP A 72 17.65 2.17 11.28
C ASP A 72 16.30 2.88 11.47
N PHE A 73 16.35 4.12 11.95
CA PHE A 73 15.16 4.94 12.19
C PHE A 73 14.26 5.07 10.94
N LEU A 74 14.86 5.13 9.75
CA LEU A 74 14.12 5.14 8.48
C LEU A 74 13.28 3.86 8.30
N VAL A 75 13.86 2.69 8.56
CA VAL A 75 13.16 1.40 8.43
C VAL A 75 12.05 1.28 9.49
N GLN A 76 12.32 1.70 10.73
CA GLN A 76 11.32 1.74 11.79
C GLN A 76 10.13 2.62 11.43
N SER A 77 10.38 3.85 10.96
CA SER A 77 9.33 4.78 10.55
C SER A 77 8.51 4.28 9.36
N ALA A 78 9.17 3.66 8.37
CA ALA A 78 8.51 3.05 7.21
C ALA A 78 7.62 1.88 7.62
N LEU A 79 8.06 1.03 8.56
CA LEU A 79 7.25 -0.06 9.13
C LEU A 79 6.01 0.45 9.87
N ILE A 80 6.16 1.50 10.69
CA ILE A 80 5.02 2.11 11.39
C ILE A 80 4.02 2.70 10.39
N LEU A 81 4.50 3.43 9.38
CA LEU A 81 3.64 3.97 8.32
C LEU A 81 2.94 2.87 7.52
N ALA A 82 3.64 1.78 7.21
CA ALA A 82 3.06 0.61 6.56
C ALA A 82 1.95 -0.01 7.43
N PHE A 83 2.17 -0.14 8.73
CA PHE A 83 1.16 -0.66 9.65
C PHE A 83 -0.09 0.24 9.73
N VAL A 84 0.10 1.55 9.84
CA VAL A 84 -1.00 2.54 9.88
C VAL A 84 -1.79 2.52 8.56
N THR A 85 -1.11 2.47 7.42
CA THR A 85 -1.77 2.44 6.10
C THR A 85 -2.56 1.16 5.89
N VAL A 86 -2.06 0.00 6.33
CA VAL A 86 -2.82 -1.27 6.33
C VAL A 86 -4.05 -1.18 7.22
N LEU A 87 -3.94 -0.61 8.43
CA LEU A 87 -5.08 -0.40 9.33
C LEU A 87 -6.17 0.47 8.70
N LEU A 88 -5.78 1.57 8.07
CA LEU A 88 -6.71 2.46 7.36
C LEU A 88 -7.36 1.76 6.17
N PHE A 89 -6.58 0.99 5.41
CA PHE A 89 -7.08 0.19 4.28
C PHE A 89 -8.11 -0.86 4.72
N VAL A 90 -7.81 -1.62 5.79
CA VAL A 90 -8.75 -2.59 6.37
C VAL A 90 -10.02 -1.90 6.83
N ARG A 91 -9.91 -0.79 7.57
CA ARG A 91 -11.07 -0.01 8.03
C ARG A 91 -11.93 0.45 6.87
N ASN A 92 -11.33 1.01 5.83
CA ASN A 92 -12.04 1.48 4.65
C ASN A 92 -12.71 0.35 3.88
N PHE A 93 -12.04 -0.79 3.74
CA PHE A 93 -12.62 -1.98 3.11
C PHE A 93 -13.84 -2.50 3.89
N THR A 94 -13.72 -2.62 5.22
CA THR A 94 -14.83 -3.04 6.09
C THR A 94 -16.00 -2.06 6.01
N LEU A 95 -15.75 -0.75 6.06
CA LEU A 95 -16.80 0.27 5.93
C LEU A 95 -17.50 0.19 4.57
N HIS A 96 -16.74 0.00 3.49
CA HIS A 96 -17.30 -0.11 2.14
C HIS A 96 -18.13 -1.39 1.98
N ALA A 97 -17.68 -2.51 2.55
CA ALA A 97 -18.41 -3.78 2.57
C ALA A 97 -19.72 -3.67 3.36
N ILE A 98 -19.70 -3.01 4.53
CA ILE A 98 -20.90 -2.78 5.36
C ILE A 98 -21.92 -1.90 4.62
N LEU A 99 -21.47 -0.80 4.01
CA LEU A 99 -22.34 0.11 3.25
C LEU A 99 -22.96 -0.60 2.04
N LYS A 100 -22.18 -1.42 1.32
CA LYS A 100 -22.69 -2.22 0.20
C LYS A 100 -23.76 -3.22 0.65
N ASN A 101 -23.58 -3.88 1.79
CA ASN A 101 -24.56 -4.83 2.34
C ASN A 101 -25.83 -4.17 2.89
N ARG A 102 -25.79 -2.88 3.26
CA ARG A 102 -26.97 -2.16 3.77
C ARG A 102 -27.76 -1.41 2.70
N LEU A 103 -27.17 -1.18 1.53
CA LEU A 103 -27.77 -0.43 0.42
C LEU A 103 -28.13 -1.32 -0.79
N ALA A 104 -27.86 -2.62 -0.72
CA ALA A 104 -28.30 -3.65 -1.67
C ALA A 104 -29.57 -4.33 -1.12
#